data_AF-A0A954JDR1-F1
#
_entry.id   AF-A0A954JDR1-F1
#
_cell.length_a   1.000
_cell.length_b   1.000
_cell.length_c   1.000
_cell.angle_alpha   90.00
_cell.angle_beta   90.00
_cell.angle_gamma   90.00
#
_symmetry.space_group_name_H-M   'P 1'
#
loop_
_entity.id
_entity.type
_entity.pdbx_description
1 polymer ?
#
loop_
_entity_poly.entity_id
_entity_poly.type
_entity_poly.pdbx_seq_one_letter_code
_entity_poly.pdbx_strand_id
1 'polypeptide(L)'
;MKDLATILRLLIVFVVASRNCASAEPQTAVNQNRYNVLFIAVDDLRPELGCYGVETAQSPYLDRFSETAVTFDRHYVQVPTCGASRYALLTGRSPAQTGVTSSNAAAY
;
A
#
# COMPACT_ATOMS: atom_id res chain seq x y z
N MET A 1 17.65 62.53 -18.71
CA MET A 1 16.55 62.21 -19.64
C MET A 1 16.71 60.76 -20.04
N LYS A 2 15.91 59.84 -19.50
CA LYS A 2 16.07 58.39 -19.78
C LYS A 2 15.61 58.14 -21.20
N ASP A 3 16.48 57.53 -22.01
CA ASP A 3 16.35 57.38 -23.46
C ASP A 3 15.04 56.65 -23.82
N LEU A 4 14.26 57.18 -24.77
CA LEU A 4 12.95 56.66 -25.17
C LEU A 4 13.05 55.21 -25.64
N ALA A 5 14.19 54.84 -26.22
CA ALA A 5 14.52 53.47 -26.60
C ALA A 5 14.61 52.52 -25.40
N THR A 6 15.04 53.01 -24.23
CA THR A 6 15.12 52.21 -22.99
C THR A 6 13.73 51.92 -22.42
N ILE A 7 12.83 52.90 -22.47
CA ILE A 7 11.44 52.74 -22.03
C ILE A 7 10.70 51.75 -22.95
N LEU A 8 10.91 51.86 -24.28
CA LEU A 8 10.29 50.96 -25.26
C LEU A 8 10.79 49.51 -25.11
N ARG A 9 12.08 49.30 -24.85
CA ARG A 9 12.65 47.97 -24.56
C ARG A 9 12.06 47.35 -23.29
N LEU A 10 11.88 48.14 -22.24
CA LEU A 10 11.30 47.65 -20.98
C LEU A 10 9.83 47.24 -21.15
N LEU A 11 9.05 47.99 -21.94
CA LEU A 11 7.65 47.66 -22.24
C LEU A 11 7.51 46.38 -23.07
N ILE A 12 8.38 46.16 -24.06
CA ILE A 12 8.35 44.93 -24.88
C ILE A 12 8.68 43.70 -24.03
N VAL A 13 9.66 43.78 -23.11
CA VAL A 13 9.99 42.69 -22.19
C VAL A 13 8.82 42.37 -21.25
N PHE A 14 8.08 43.38 -20.78
CA PHE A 14 6.94 43.18 -19.88
C PHE A 14 5.73 42.52 -20.57
N VAL A 15 5.49 42.84 -21.85
CA VAL A 15 4.41 42.23 -22.65
C VAL A 15 4.72 40.78 -23.04
N VAL A 16 5.99 40.43 -23.26
CA VAL A 16 6.40 39.04 -23.55
C VAL A 16 6.32 38.17 -22.29
N ALA A 17 6.64 38.70 -21.11
CA ALA A 17 6.56 37.96 -19.84
C ALA A 17 5.11 37.59 -19.44
N SER A 18 4.12 38.36 -19.88
CA SER A 18 2.70 38.15 -19.54
C SER A 18 1.98 37.12 -20.43
N ARG A 19 2.61 36.62 -21.50
CA ARG A 19 2.04 35.58 -22.37
C ARG A 19 2.33 34.13 -21.95
N ASN A 20 3.14 33.92 -20.91
CA ASN A 20 3.45 32.59 -20.39
C ASN A 20 2.52 32.11 -19.26
N CYS A 21 1.33 32.70 -19.15
CA CYS A 21 0.23 32.07 -18.43
C CYS A 21 -0.38 31.01 -19.35
N ALA A 22 0.39 29.92 -19.57
CA ALA A 22 -0.14 28.70 -20.12
C ALA A 22 -1.30 28.29 -19.20
N SER A 23 -2.51 28.35 -19.74
CA SER A 23 -3.69 27.77 -19.12
C SER A 23 -3.32 26.36 -18.69
N ALA A 24 -3.23 26.14 -17.38
CA ALA A 24 -3.23 24.80 -16.84
C ALA A 24 -4.59 24.21 -17.21
N GLU A 25 -4.66 23.50 -18.33
CA GLU A 25 -5.76 22.58 -18.57
C GLU A 25 -5.88 21.72 -17.32
N PRO A 26 -7.10 21.51 -16.78
CA PRO A 26 -7.27 20.59 -15.69
C PRO A 26 -6.78 19.25 -16.21
N GLN A 27 -5.60 18.83 -15.76
CA GLN A 27 -5.10 17.49 -15.98
C GLN A 27 -6.19 16.60 -15.45
N THR A 28 -6.95 16.00 -16.36
CA THR A 28 -7.95 15.00 -16.02
C THR A 28 -7.11 13.89 -15.41
N ALA A 29 -7.11 13.84 -14.08
CA ALA A 29 -6.30 12.90 -13.34
C ALA A 29 -6.60 11.54 -13.95
N VAL A 30 -5.60 10.98 -14.65
CA VAL A 30 -5.67 9.63 -15.17
C VAL A 30 -6.10 8.81 -13.97
N ASN A 31 -7.28 8.19 -14.07
CA ASN A 31 -7.76 7.25 -13.07
C ASN A 31 -6.80 6.07 -13.15
N GLN A 32 -5.64 6.23 -12.51
CA GLN A 32 -4.69 5.18 -12.19
C GLN A 32 -5.56 4.15 -11.51
N ASN A 33 -5.80 3.02 -12.18
CA ASN A 33 -6.75 2.00 -11.74
C ASN A 33 -6.38 1.57 -10.31
N ARG A 34 -6.97 2.23 -9.31
CA ARG A 34 -6.60 2.04 -7.90
C ARG A 34 -7.27 0.76 -7.46
N TYR A 35 -6.49 -0.30 -7.39
CA TYR A 35 -6.98 -1.55 -6.84
C TYR A 35 -7.31 -1.38 -5.36
N ASN A 36 -8.39 -2.04 -4.95
CA ASN A 36 -8.71 -2.21 -3.54
C ASN A 36 -7.92 -3.39 -2.98
N VAL A 37 -7.53 -3.31 -1.72
CA VAL A 37 -6.87 -4.42 -1.01
C VAL A 37 -7.84 -4.96 0.04
N LEU A 38 -8.19 -6.24 -0.08
CA LEU A 38 -8.95 -6.97 0.93
C LEU A 38 -7.97 -7.85 1.72
N PHE A 39 -7.78 -7.54 3.00
CA PHE A 39 -6.96 -8.32 3.90
C PHE A 39 -7.85 -9.16 4.84
N ILE A 40 -7.71 -10.48 4.77
CA ILE A 40 -8.45 -11.44 5.60
C ILE A 40 -7.44 -12.18 6.47
N ALA A 41 -7.64 -12.12 7.79
CA ALA A 41 -6.86 -12.88 8.77
C ALA A 41 -7.80 -13.76 9.59
N VAL A 42 -7.39 -15.00 9.84
CA VAL A 42 -8.13 -15.97 10.65
C VAL A 42 -7.29 -16.31 11.87
N ASP A 43 -7.87 -16.18 13.06
CA ASP A 43 -7.17 -16.48 14.32
C ASP A 43 -7.07 -18.00 14.52
N ASP A 44 -5.92 -18.46 15.00
CA ASP A 44 -5.61 -19.87 15.32
C ASP A 44 -5.84 -20.90 14.18
N LEU A 45 -5.85 -20.46 12.91
CA LEU A 45 -5.98 -21.36 11.77
C LEU A 45 -4.65 -22.04 11.42
N ARG A 46 -4.61 -23.37 11.53
CA ARG A 46 -3.52 -24.21 11.01
C ARG A 46 -3.65 -24.41 9.49
N PRO A 47 -2.58 -24.79 8.77
CA PRO A 47 -2.64 -25.15 7.35
C PRO A 47 -3.32 -26.52 7.14
N GLU A 48 -4.51 -26.69 7.71
CA GLU A 48 -5.34 -27.89 7.66
C GLU A 48 -6.51 -27.64 6.70
N LEU A 49 -6.21 -27.19 5.48
CA LEU A 49 -7.21 -26.96 4.42
C LEU A 49 -6.96 -27.93 3.25
N GLY A 50 -7.99 -28.16 2.42
CA GLY A 50 -7.89 -28.99 1.23
C GLY A 50 -6.80 -28.54 0.27
N CYS A 51 -6.61 -27.23 0.09
CA CYS A 51 -5.51 -26.66 -0.71
C CYS A 51 -4.09 -26.94 -0.17
N TYR A 52 -3.97 -27.38 1.09
CA TYR A 52 -2.72 -27.88 1.67
C TYR A 52 -2.65 -29.43 1.70
N GLY A 53 -3.59 -30.12 1.04
CA GLY A 53 -3.66 -31.58 0.96
C GLY A 53 -4.35 -32.26 2.14
N VAL A 54 -5.09 -31.52 2.98
CA VAL A 54 -5.80 -32.08 4.13
C VAL A 54 -7.25 -32.38 3.77
N GLU A 55 -7.60 -33.66 3.69
CA GLU A 55 -8.95 -34.12 3.26
C GLU A 55 -10.01 -34.06 4.37
N THR A 56 -9.60 -34.01 5.64
CA THR A 56 -10.53 -34.04 6.78
C THR A 56 -11.26 -32.72 7.01
N ALA A 57 -10.66 -31.61 6.60
CA ALA A 57 -11.25 -30.28 6.74
C ALA A 57 -12.01 -29.90 5.46
N GLN A 58 -13.28 -29.53 5.61
CA GLN A 58 -14.08 -29.09 4.47
C GLN A 58 -13.89 -27.60 4.23
N SER A 59 -13.09 -27.24 3.23
CA SER A 59 -12.77 -25.85 2.86
C SER A 59 -13.03 -25.50 1.39
N PRO A 60 -14.16 -25.92 0.78
CA PRO A 60 -14.34 -25.91 -0.67
C PRO A 60 -14.20 -24.52 -1.32
N TYR A 61 -14.56 -23.45 -0.60
CA TYR A 61 -14.42 -22.08 -1.11
C TYR A 61 -12.98 -21.56 -1.09
N LEU A 62 -12.21 -21.91 -0.06
CA LEU A 62 -10.78 -21.56 0.01
C LEU A 62 -9.95 -22.42 -0.95
N ASP A 63 -10.33 -23.68 -1.11
CA ASP A 63 -9.69 -24.60 -2.04
C ASP A 63 -9.85 -24.11 -3.48
N ARG A 64 -11.08 -23.77 -3.88
CA ARG A 64 -11.36 -23.16 -5.18
C ARG A 64 -10.67 -21.81 -5.34
N PHE A 65 -10.60 -20.98 -4.29
CA PHE A 65 -9.90 -19.69 -4.36
C PHE A 65 -8.41 -19.88 -4.67
N SER A 66 -7.79 -20.91 -4.08
CA SER A 66 -6.37 -21.22 -4.27
C SER A 66 -5.99 -21.55 -5.72
N GLU A 67 -6.93 -22.07 -6.53
CA GLU A 67 -6.72 -22.35 -7.97
C GLU A 67 -6.45 -21.08 -8.79
N THR A 68 -6.88 -19.92 -8.28
CA THR A 68 -6.73 -18.60 -8.93
C THR A 68 -5.78 -17.68 -8.19
N ALA A 69 -5.15 -18.16 -7.12
CA ALA A 69 -4.28 -17.39 -6.25
C ALA A 69 -2.88 -18.01 -6.19
N VAL A 70 -1.96 -17.31 -5.51
CA VAL A 70 -0.65 -17.86 -5.16
C VAL A 70 -0.72 -18.36 -3.72
N THR A 71 -0.54 -19.68 -3.54
CA THR A 71 -0.46 -20.31 -2.22
C THR A 71 0.99 -20.39 -1.76
N PHE A 72 1.25 -20.04 -0.50
CA PHE A 72 2.57 -20.14 0.11
C PHE A 72 2.62 -21.37 1.01
N ASP A 73 3.49 -22.33 0.68
CA ASP A 73 3.72 -23.57 1.46
C ASP A 73 4.59 -23.34 2.71
N ARG A 74 5.34 -22.23 2.73
CA ARG A 74 6.32 -21.87 3.77
C ARG A 74 6.06 -20.49 4.36
N HIS A 75 4.83 -20.24 4.79
CA HIS A 75 4.44 -19.03 5.51
C HIS A 75 4.54 -19.25 7.03
N TYR A 76 5.31 -18.39 7.72
CA TYR A 76 5.54 -18.49 9.16
C TYR A 76 5.25 -17.16 9.87
N VAL A 77 4.60 -17.25 11.03
CA VAL A 77 4.48 -16.12 11.96
C VAL A 77 5.78 -15.93 12.74
N GLN A 78 6.05 -14.70 13.16
CA GLN A 78 7.29 -14.37 13.89
C GLN A 78 7.23 -14.86 15.35
N VAL A 79 6.03 -14.90 15.92
CA VAL A 79 5.76 -15.35 17.30
C VAL A 79 4.41 -16.07 17.31
N PRO A 80 4.29 -17.25 17.94
CA PRO A 80 3.03 -17.99 18.04
C PRO A 80 2.12 -17.46 19.16
N THR A 81 1.90 -16.14 19.22
CA THR A 81 0.93 -15.49 20.12
C THR A 81 0.11 -14.47 19.33
N CYS A 82 -1.19 -14.39 19.61
CA CYS A 82 -2.13 -13.58 18.82
C CYS A 82 -1.71 -12.11 18.76
N GLY A 83 -1.31 -11.50 19.89
CA GLY A 83 -0.91 -10.10 19.94
C GLY A 83 0.39 -9.80 19.19
N ALA A 84 1.46 -10.53 19.51
CA ALA A 84 2.77 -10.31 18.90
C ALA A 84 2.79 -10.63 17.40
N SER A 85 2.07 -11.68 16.97
CA SER A 85 1.92 -12.04 15.56
C SER A 85 1.24 -10.92 14.77
N ARG A 86 0.10 -10.41 15.27
CA ARG A 86 -0.62 -9.30 14.64
C ARG A 86 0.20 -8.02 14.61
N TYR A 87 0.91 -7.72 15.70
CA TYR A 87 1.83 -6.57 15.75
C TYR A 87 2.87 -6.66 14.63
N ALA A 88 3.54 -7.80 14.47
CA ALA A 88 4.54 -8.00 13.43
C ALA A 88 3.95 -7.82 12.03
N LEU A 89 2.80 -8.44 11.78
CA LEU A 89 2.13 -8.42 10.49
C LEU A 89 1.64 -7.01 10.08
N LEU A 90 1.07 -6.26 11.02
CA LEU A 90 0.50 -4.94 10.75
C LEU A 90 1.55 -3.84 10.68
N THR A 91 2.66 -3.97 11.42
CA THR A 91 3.72 -2.94 11.46
C THR A 91 4.91 -3.25 10.56
N GLY A 92 5.06 -4.51 10.11
CA GLY A 92 6.23 -4.99 9.40
C GLY A 92 7.51 -5.01 10.26
N ARG A 93 7.38 -4.91 11.60
CA ARG A 93 8.51 -4.89 12.54
C ARG A 93 8.68 -6.23 13.24
N SER A 94 9.94 -6.62 13.46
CA SER A 94 10.24 -7.85 14.18
C SER A 94 9.90 -7.71 15.69
N PRO A 95 9.07 -8.61 16.25
CA PRO A 95 8.80 -8.68 17.69
C PRO A 95 10.04 -8.73 18.57
N ALA A 96 11.13 -9.34 18.06
CA ALA A 96 12.40 -9.43 18.78
C ALA A 96 13.07 -8.06 18.98
N GLN A 97 12.88 -7.12 18.05
CA GLN A 97 13.44 -5.77 18.14
C GLN A 97 12.58 -4.84 18.99
N THR A 98 11.28 -5.10 19.08
CA THR A 98 10.31 -4.24 19.77
C THR A 98 10.01 -4.70 21.19
N GLY A 99 10.49 -5.89 21.59
CA GLY A 99 10.24 -6.49 22.91
C GLY A 99 8.86 -7.11 23.07
N VAL A 100 8.02 -7.04 22.03
CA VAL A 100 6.64 -7.54 22.02
C VAL A 100 6.64 -9.04 21.70
N THR A 101 7.19 -9.87 22.59
CA THR A 101 7.51 -11.28 22.28
C THR A 101 6.54 -12.31 22.84
N SER A 102 5.66 -11.92 23.78
CA SER A 102 4.79 -12.88 24.48
C SER A 102 3.43 -12.30 24.90
N SER A 103 3.20 -11.00 24.66
CA SER A 103 2.00 -10.33 25.16
C SER A 103 0.89 -10.29 24.12
N ASN A 104 -0.31 -10.70 24.54
CA ASN A 104 -1.55 -10.42 23.79
C ASN A 104 -2.04 -8.98 23.96
N ALA A 105 -1.46 -8.23 24.92
CA ALA A 105 -1.75 -6.83 25.17
C ALA A 105 -0.86 -5.87 24.35
N ALA A 106 -0.13 -6.42 23.37
CA ALA A 106 0.53 -5.62 22.35
C ALA A 106 -0.51 -4.75 21.64
N ALA A 107 -0.63 -3.49 22.05
CA ALA A 107 -1.48 -2.53 21.37
C ALA A 107 -0.92 -2.31 19.97
N TYR A 108 -1.73 -2.63 18.97
CA TYR A 108 -1.52 -2.28 17.57
C TYR A 108 -1.95 -0.83 17.35
#